data_AF-A0A3L6PNT5-F1
#
_entry.id   AF-A0A3L6PNT5-F1
#
_cell.length_a   1.000
_cell.length_b   1.000
_cell.length_c   1.000
_cell.angle_alpha   90.00
_cell.angle_beta   90.00
_cell.angle_gamma   90.00
#
_symmetry.space_group_name_H-M   'P 1'
#
loop_
_entity.id
_entity.type
_entity.pdbx_description
1 polymer ?
#
loop_
_entity_poly.entity_id
_entity_poly.type
_entity_poly.pdbx_seq_one_letter_code
_entity_poly.pdbx_strand_id
1 'polypeptide(L)'
;MTLVAAVLVSFAALLVAGGEACNNVPSMTSYDACLKLSNTTERWHALCRETLLNAPATAELTVYALVATRLARQRYRNAVAEMDQMLGTGKLPAGEKAAVDHCKAKYGEAGRLMAGVADQLFARDFSRVRQEYIDAQVAVGSCQDGLWAYRGLPVVAMVTADYDLTMVSYLLGALIVGR
;
A
#
# COMPACT_ATOMS: atom_id res chain seq x y z
N MET A 1 -41.87 -16.40 37.36
CA MET A 1 -40.43 -16.05 37.27
C MET A 1 -39.71 -17.22 36.62
N THR A 2 -39.40 -17.12 35.34
CA THR A 2 -38.68 -18.15 34.58
C THR A 2 -37.24 -17.67 34.34
N LEU A 3 -36.28 -18.41 34.88
CA LEU A 3 -34.85 -18.22 34.66
C LEU A 3 -34.50 -18.66 33.24
N VAL A 4 -34.06 -17.75 32.39
CA VAL A 4 -33.48 -18.08 31.08
C VAL A 4 -31.97 -18.15 31.23
N ALA A 5 -31.44 -19.37 31.17
CA ALA A 5 -30.02 -19.66 31.18
C ALA A 5 -29.35 -19.20 29.87
N ALA A 6 -28.18 -18.59 30.03
CA ALA A 6 -27.36 -18.02 28.97
C ALA A 6 -26.83 -19.06 27.99
N VAL A 7 -26.78 -18.70 26.71
CA VAL A 7 -25.88 -19.30 25.71
C VAL A 7 -25.13 -18.16 25.05
N LEU A 8 -23.98 -17.80 25.63
CA LEU A 8 -22.99 -16.95 24.97
C LEU A 8 -22.26 -17.84 23.95
N VAL A 9 -22.66 -17.76 22.69
CA VAL A 9 -21.89 -18.34 21.59
C VAL A 9 -20.66 -17.47 21.40
N SER A 10 -19.54 -17.90 21.99
CA SER A 10 -18.22 -17.36 21.67
C SER A 10 -17.97 -17.59 20.17
N PHE A 11 -17.98 -16.51 19.39
CA PHE A 11 -17.40 -16.50 18.05
C PHE A 11 -15.87 -16.66 18.20
N ALA A 12 -15.46 -17.92 18.29
CA ALA A 12 -14.06 -18.30 18.20
C ALA A 12 -13.50 -17.78 16.87
N ALA A 13 -12.37 -17.09 16.99
CA ALA A 13 -11.55 -16.63 15.90
C ALA A 13 -11.32 -17.76 14.89
N LEU A 14 -12.01 -17.69 13.75
CA LEU A 14 -11.74 -18.49 12.58
C LEU A 14 -11.14 -17.56 11.54
N LEU A 15 -10.02 -18.01 10.95
CA LEU A 15 -9.15 -17.34 9.97
C LEU A 15 -7.89 -16.66 10.54
N VAL A 16 -7.16 -17.32 11.44
CA VAL A 16 -5.70 -17.35 11.28
C VAL A 16 -5.40 -18.57 10.41
N ALA A 17 -5.28 -18.36 9.11
CA ALA A 17 -4.58 -19.30 8.26
C ALA A 17 -3.15 -19.36 8.81
N GLY A 18 -2.82 -20.43 9.52
CA GLY A 18 -1.52 -20.69 10.11
C GLY A 18 -0.48 -20.86 9.01
N GLY A 19 0.06 -19.76 8.51
CA GLY A 19 1.41 -19.76 8.00
C GLY A 19 2.34 -19.81 9.20
N GLU A 20 3.30 -20.74 9.22
CA GLU A 20 4.48 -20.64 10.09
C GLU A 20 5.03 -19.22 10.09
N ALA A 21 5.52 -18.78 11.25
CA ALA A 21 6.20 -17.51 11.39
C ALA A 21 7.32 -17.39 10.34
N CYS A 22 7.47 -16.22 9.73
CA CYS A 22 8.63 -16.01 8.86
C CYS A 22 9.88 -16.06 9.72
N ASN A 23 10.77 -17.05 9.50
CA ASN A 23 12.00 -17.19 10.29
C ASN A 23 12.73 -15.84 10.37
N ASN A 24 12.95 -15.35 11.60
CA ASN A 24 13.63 -14.08 11.91
C ASN A 24 12.84 -12.77 11.63
N VAL A 25 11.54 -12.81 11.33
CA VAL A 25 10.71 -11.60 11.28
C VAL A 25 10.09 -11.33 12.65
N PRO A 26 10.29 -10.15 13.27
CA PRO A 26 9.73 -9.88 14.57
C PRO A 26 8.21 -9.64 14.50
N SER A 27 7.51 -10.09 15.54
CA SER A 27 6.13 -9.69 15.83
C SER A 27 6.12 -8.47 16.74
N MET A 28 5.27 -7.50 16.45
CA MET A 28 5.09 -6.29 17.26
C MET A 28 3.70 -5.69 17.07
N THR A 29 3.36 -4.68 17.87
CA THR A 29 2.12 -3.95 17.67
C THR A 29 2.16 -3.12 16.39
N SER A 30 1.00 -2.82 15.80
CA SER A 30 0.94 -1.92 14.63
C SER A 30 1.45 -0.53 14.96
N TYR A 31 1.26 -0.09 16.21
CA TYR A 31 1.82 1.16 16.73
C TYR A 31 3.34 1.15 16.73
N ASP A 32 3.98 0.12 17.29
CA ASP A 32 5.45 0.02 17.36
C ASP A 32 6.07 -0.09 15.96
N ALA A 33 5.40 -0.80 15.04
CA ALA A 33 5.82 -0.86 13.64
C ALA A 33 5.81 0.54 13.00
N CYS A 34 4.73 1.30 13.18
CA CYS A 34 4.66 2.68 12.68
C CYS A 34 5.62 3.63 13.40
N LEU A 35 5.89 3.43 14.69
CA LEU A 35 6.85 4.24 15.44
C LEU A 35 8.27 4.07 14.86
N LYS A 36 8.64 2.88 14.39
CA LYS A 36 9.93 2.69 13.69
C LYS A 36 10.08 3.52 12.42
N LEU A 37 8.98 3.98 11.80
CA LEU A 37 9.01 4.89 10.65
C LEU A 37 9.26 6.35 11.07
N SER A 38 8.96 6.74 12.32
CA SER A 38 9.13 8.12 12.80
C SER A 38 10.60 8.56 12.85
N ASN A 39 11.53 7.60 12.93
CA ASN A 39 12.97 7.85 12.79
C ASN A 39 13.36 8.39 11.39
N THR A 40 12.41 8.47 10.45
CA THR A 40 12.59 9.04 9.10
C THR A 40 11.87 10.38 8.96
N THR A 41 10.59 10.47 9.35
CA THR A 41 9.79 11.71 9.38
C THR A 41 8.47 11.48 10.13
N GLU A 42 7.99 12.43 10.95
CA GLU A 42 6.70 12.29 11.69
C GLU A 42 5.50 12.01 10.77
N ARG A 43 5.52 12.56 9.56
CA ARG A 43 4.50 12.32 8.52
C ARG A 43 4.28 10.82 8.23
N TRP A 44 5.34 10.03 8.18
CA TRP A 44 5.26 8.61 7.85
C TRP A 44 4.64 7.79 8.98
N HIS A 45 4.85 8.19 10.22
CA HIS A 45 4.19 7.57 11.37
C HIS A 45 2.67 7.77 11.30
N ALA A 46 2.20 9.00 11.02
CA ALA A 46 0.78 9.29 10.91
C ALA A 46 0.11 8.49 9.76
N LEU A 47 0.71 8.53 8.56
CA LEU A 47 0.20 7.79 7.41
C LEU A 47 0.24 6.27 7.59
N CYS A 48 1.27 5.74 8.26
CA CYS A 48 1.33 4.33 8.62
C CYS A 48 0.17 3.93 9.53
N ARG A 49 -0.14 4.74 10.55
CA ARG A 49 -1.26 4.46 11.46
C ARG A 49 -2.60 4.46 10.74
N GLU A 50 -2.81 5.39 9.81
CA GLU A 50 -4.00 5.41 8.97
C GLU A 50 -4.07 4.15 8.08
N THR A 51 -2.95 3.79 7.46
CA THR A 51 -2.82 2.60 6.59
C THR A 51 -3.14 1.30 7.33
N LEU A 52 -2.72 1.20 8.59
CA LEU A 52 -2.89 0.01 9.43
C LEU A 52 -4.10 0.06 10.37
N LEU A 53 -5.03 1.00 10.17
CA LEU A 53 -6.17 1.21 11.08
C LEU A 53 -6.99 -0.08 11.31
N ASN A 54 -7.13 -0.90 10.27
CA ASN A 54 -7.89 -2.16 10.30
C ASN A 54 -6.99 -3.41 10.34
N ALA A 55 -5.69 -3.25 10.56
CA ALA A 55 -4.78 -4.37 10.72
C ALA A 55 -4.95 -5.01 12.11
N PRO A 56 -4.51 -6.28 12.29
CA PRO A 56 -4.42 -6.87 13.62
C PRO A 56 -3.60 -5.99 14.58
N ALA A 57 -3.97 -5.96 15.86
CA ALA A 57 -3.27 -5.15 16.86
C ALA A 57 -1.79 -5.56 17.04
N THR A 58 -1.52 -6.87 16.94
CA THR A 58 -0.19 -7.48 17.00
C THR A 58 -0.07 -8.52 15.89
N ALA A 59 1.02 -8.47 15.13
CA ALA A 59 1.33 -9.38 14.04
C ALA A 59 2.82 -9.30 13.67
N GLU A 60 3.27 -10.20 12.81
CA GLU A 60 4.56 -10.09 12.13
C GLU A 60 4.60 -8.86 11.21
N LEU A 61 5.77 -8.25 11.05
CA LEU A 61 5.96 -7.12 10.13
C LEU A 61 5.54 -7.44 8.68
N THR A 62 5.66 -8.70 8.24
CA THR A 62 5.21 -9.16 6.91
C THR A 62 3.72 -8.95 6.72
N VAL A 63 2.90 -9.11 7.77
CA VAL A 63 1.46 -8.86 7.73
C VAL A 63 1.18 -7.38 7.50
N TYR A 64 1.85 -6.49 8.24
CA TYR A 64 1.67 -5.05 8.07
C TYR A 64 2.15 -4.55 6.69
N ALA A 65 3.32 -5.01 6.23
CA ALA A 65 3.83 -4.70 4.90
C ALA A 65 2.86 -5.19 3.80
N LEU A 66 2.28 -6.38 3.97
CA LEU A 66 1.30 -6.94 3.04
C LEU A 66 -0.01 -6.15 3.01
N VAL A 67 -0.51 -5.68 4.16
CA VAL A 67 -1.68 -4.80 4.24
C VAL A 67 -1.44 -3.51 3.47
N ALA A 68 -0.33 -2.81 3.73
CA ALA A 68 0.02 -1.57 3.05
C ALA A 68 0.18 -1.77 1.52
N THR A 69 0.89 -2.83 1.12
CA THR A 69 1.12 -3.19 -0.29
C THR A 69 -0.20 -3.47 -1.04
N ARG A 70 -1.11 -4.24 -0.42
CA ARG A 70 -2.42 -4.53 -1.01
C ARG A 70 -3.28 -3.27 -1.12
N LEU A 71 -3.23 -2.39 -0.12
CA LEU A 71 -3.92 -1.11 -0.17
C LEU A 71 -3.37 -0.22 -1.30
N ALA A 72 -2.04 -0.11 -1.43
CA ALA A 72 -1.39 0.64 -2.51
C ALA A 72 -1.82 0.12 -3.89
N ARG A 73 -1.74 -1.19 -4.10
CA ARG A 73 -2.21 -1.84 -5.33
C ARG A 73 -3.69 -1.58 -5.60
N GLN A 74 -4.54 -1.59 -4.58
CA GLN A 74 -5.95 -1.26 -4.75
C GLN A 74 -6.14 0.20 -5.21
N ARG A 75 -5.46 1.15 -4.58
CA ARG A 75 -5.52 2.56 -4.97
C ARG A 75 -5.03 2.77 -6.39
N TYR A 76 -3.97 2.08 -6.80
CA TYR A 76 -3.49 2.17 -8.17
C TYR A 76 -4.53 1.71 -9.20
N ARG A 77 -5.28 0.64 -8.91
CA ARG A 77 -6.37 0.19 -9.78
C ARG A 77 -7.48 1.23 -9.89
N ASN A 78 -7.85 1.85 -8.77
CA ASN A 78 -8.85 2.92 -8.76
C ASN A 78 -8.35 4.14 -9.56
N ALA A 79 -7.08 4.52 -9.37
CA ALA A 79 -6.45 5.62 -10.09
C ALA A 79 -6.41 5.37 -11.60
N VAL A 80 -6.07 4.16 -12.04
CA VAL A 80 -6.14 3.79 -13.46
C VAL A 80 -7.55 3.94 -14.01
N ALA A 81 -8.57 3.51 -13.27
CA ALA A 81 -9.97 3.66 -13.70
C ALA A 81 -10.39 5.13 -13.81
N GLU A 82 -9.95 5.99 -12.88
CA GLU A 82 -10.20 7.43 -12.93
C GLU A 82 -9.49 8.08 -14.13
N MET A 83 -8.23 7.74 -14.37
CA MET A 83 -7.49 8.20 -15.55
C MET A 83 -8.15 7.74 -16.85
N ASP A 84 -8.63 6.49 -16.92
CA ASP A 84 -9.39 5.98 -18.06
C ASP A 84 -10.67 6.77 -18.32
N GLN A 85 -11.41 7.10 -17.26
CA GLN A 85 -12.60 7.93 -17.38
C GLN A 85 -12.25 9.32 -17.93
N MET A 86 -11.20 9.96 -17.40
CA MET A 86 -10.74 11.27 -17.87
C MET A 86 -10.36 11.25 -19.35
N LEU A 87 -9.56 10.26 -19.76
CA LEU A 87 -9.14 10.07 -21.14
C LEU A 87 -10.32 9.81 -22.08
N GLY A 88 -11.30 9.02 -21.62
CA GLY A 88 -12.51 8.68 -22.37
C GLY A 88 -13.45 9.86 -22.63
N THR A 89 -13.35 10.95 -21.86
CA THR A 89 -14.17 12.15 -22.11
C THR A 89 -13.81 12.88 -23.41
N GLY A 90 -12.59 12.70 -23.92
CA GLY A 90 -12.08 13.44 -25.08
C GLY A 90 -11.90 14.94 -24.85
N LYS A 91 -12.01 15.43 -23.61
CA LYS A 91 -11.95 16.87 -23.27
C LYS A 91 -10.55 17.38 -22.94
N LEU A 92 -9.60 16.48 -22.68
CA LEU A 92 -8.25 16.86 -22.31
C LEU A 92 -7.49 17.45 -23.51
N PRO A 93 -6.86 18.63 -23.37
CA PRO A 93 -5.84 19.11 -24.29
C PRO A 93 -4.74 18.06 -24.52
N ALA A 94 -4.07 18.12 -25.67
CA ALA A 94 -3.11 17.09 -26.08
C ALA A 94 -1.99 16.82 -25.04
N GLY A 95 -1.47 17.88 -24.40
CA GLY A 95 -0.44 17.75 -23.36
C GLY A 95 -0.95 17.07 -22.09
N GLU A 96 -2.13 17.48 -21.61
CA GLU A 96 -2.79 16.85 -20.45
C GLU A 96 -3.12 15.39 -20.73
N LYS A 97 -3.64 15.09 -21.93
CA LYS A 97 -3.91 13.73 -22.37
C LYS A 97 -2.64 12.87 -22.33
N ALA A 98 -1.53 13.36 -22.90
CA ALA A 98 -0.27 12.62 -22.90
C ALA A 98 0.27 12.38 -21.48
N ALA A 99 0.15 13.37 -20.58
CA ALA A 99 0.57 13.21 -19.19
C ALA A 99 -0.30 12.20 -18.43
N VAL A 100 -1.62 12.22 -18.62
CA VAL A 100 -2.54 11.25 -18.01
C VAL A 100 -2.31 9.84 -18.57
N ASP A 101 -2.10 9.69 -19.89
CA ASP A 101 -1.76 8.41 -20.53
C ASP A 101 -0.43 7.84 -19.98
N HIS A 102 0.60 8.68 -19.80
CA HIS A 102 1.87 8.29 -19.17
C HIS A 102 1.68 7.83 -17.72
N CYS A 103 0.92 8.60 -16.94
CA CYS A 103 0.58 8.25 -15.57
C CYS A 103 -0.11 6.89 -15.45
N LYS A 104 -1.10 6.64 -16.31
CA LYS A 104 -1.80 5.36 -16.37
C LYS A 104 -0.84 4.19 -16.61
N ALA A 105 0.08 4.34 -17.55
CA ALA A 105 1.08 3.29 -17.84
C ALA A 105 1.98 3.02 -16.62
N LYS A 106 2.45 4.08 -15.95
CA LYS A 106 3.29 3.97 -14.75
C LYS A 106 2.56 3.37 -13.54
N TYR A 107 1.28 3.66 -13.38
CA TYR A 107 0.45 3.01 -12.39
C TYR A 107 0.24 1.52 -12.68
N GLY A 108 0.10 1.14 -13.95
CA GLY A 108 0.07 -0.27 -14.36
C GLY A 108 1.37 -1.01 -14.04
N GLU A 109 2.51 -0.36 -14.25
CA GLU A 109 3.83 -0.87 -13.86
C GLU A 109 3.95 -1.05 -12.34
N ALA A 110 3.67 0.01 -11.56
CA ALA A 110 3.70 -0.03 -10.09
C ALA A 110 2.74 -1.09 -9.52
N GLY A 111 1.56 -1.25 -10.12
CA GLY A 111 0.58 -2.26 -9.70
C GLY A 111 1.05 -3.69 -9.88
N ARG A 112 1.82 -3.99 -10.95
CA ARG A 112 2.44 -5.32 -11.13
C ARG A 112 3.56 -5.55 -10.12
N LEU A 113 4.38 -4.55 -9.85
CA LEU A 113 5.46 -4.63 -8.86
C LEU A 113 4.90 -4.87 -7.46
N MET A 114 3.89 -4.11 -7.03
CA MET A 114 3.23 -4.33 -5.74
C MET A 114 2.52 -5.69 -5.66
N ALA A 115 2.03 -6.23 -6.77
CA ALA A 115 1.51 -7.60 -6.80
C ALA A 115 2.63 -8.62 -6.53
N GLY A 116 3.78 -8.47 -7.21
CA GLY A 116 4.97 -9.30 -7.00
C GLY A 116 5.46 -9.26 -5.55
N VAL A 117 5.53 -8.07 -4.95
CA VAL A 117 5.87 -7.88 -3.54
C VAL A 117 4.89 -8.60 -2.62
N ALA A 118 3.58 -8.48 -2.87
CA ALA A 118 2.58 -9.14 -2.05
C ALA A 118 2.70 -10.67 -2.10
N ASP A 119 2.95 -11.24 -3.28
CA ASP A 119 3.16 -12.67 -3.47
C ASP A 119 4.44 -13.15 -2.77
N GLN A 120 5.51 -12.35 -2.85
CA GLN A 120 6.79 -12.59 -2.16
C GLN A 120 6.69 -12.55 -0.64
N LEU A 121 6.00 -11.56 -0.08
CA LEU A 121 5.75 -11.47 1.37
C LEU A 121 4.95 -12.67 1.86
N PHE A 122 3.97 -13.13 1.07
CA PHE A 122 3.18 -14.31 1.38
C PHE A 122 4.00 -15.61 1.27
N ALA A 123 4.83 -15.73 0.23
CA ALA A 123 5.71 -16.88 0.00
C ALA A 123 6.98 -16.89 0.86
N ARG A 124 7.25 -15.80 1.60
CA ARG A 124 8.45 -15.59 2.40
C ARG A 124 9.75 -15.57 1.58
N ASP A 125 9.63 -15.19 0.31
CA ASP A 125 10.77 -14.97 -0.59
C ASP A 125 11.08 -13.47 -0.65
N PHE A 126 12.09 -13.06 0.09
CA PHE A 126 12.45 -11.65 0.19
C PHE A 126 13.48 -11.18 -0.85
N SER A 127 13.84 -12.04 -1.81
CA SER A 127 14.95 -11.80 -2.73
C SER A 127 14.78 -10.56 -3.61
N ARG A 128 13.55 -10.18 -3.97
CA ARG A 128 13.27 -9.03 -4.84
C ARG A 128 12.42 -7.93 -4.19
N VAL A 129 11.88 -8.17 -2.99
CA VAL A 129 10.96 -7.26 -2.29
C VAL A 129 11.51 -5.83 -2.22
N ARG A 130 12.79 -5.67 -1.84
CA ARG A 130 13.43 -4.34 -1.75
C ARG A 130 13.42 -3.62 -3.10
N GLN A 131 13.87 -4.29 -4.15
CA GLN A 131 14.01 -3.68 -5.47
C GLN A 131 12.64 -3.37 -6.07
N GLU A 132 11.67 -4.28 -5.94
CA GLU A 132 10.33 -4.07 -6.50
C GLU A 132 9.57 -2.93 -5.80
N TYR A 133 9.79 -2.69 -4.50
CA TYR A 133 9.28 -1.48 -3.84
C TYR A 133 9.91 -0.20 -4.38
N ILE A 134 11.23 -0.18 -4.57
CA ILE A 134 11.95 0.97 -5.13
C ILE A 134 11.45 1.26 -6.54
N ASP A 135 11.32 0.24 -7.37
CA ASP A 135 10.83 0.38 -8.75
C ASP A 135 9.38 0.87 -8.78
N ALA A 136 8.52 0.41 -7.85
CA ALA A 136 7.15 0.89 -7.74
C ALA A 136 7.10 2.37 -7.35
N GLN A 137 7.96 2.79 -6.41
CA GLN A 137 8.08 4.20 -6.04
C GLN A 137 8.57 5.06 -7.20
N VAL A 138 9.58 4.59 -7.95
CA VAL A 138 10.08 5.28 -9.15
C VAL A 138 8.98 5.41 -10.20
N ALA A 139 8.17 4.37 -10.41
CA ALA A 139 7.06 4.42 -11.36
C ALA A 139 6.00 5.46 -10.96
N VAL A 140 5.53 5.45 -9.71
CA VAL A 140 4.54 6.45 -9.24
C VAL A 140 5.13 7.86 -9.24
N GLY A 141 6.40 8.02 -8.84
CA GLY A 141 7.12 9.29 -8.91
C GLY A 141 7.24 9.82 -10.35
N SER A 142 7.49 8.95 -11.32
CA SER A 142 7.53 9.33 -12.74
C SER A 142 6.17 9.84 -13.26
N CYS A 143 5.05 9.34 -12.72
CA CYS A 143 3.74 9.92 -12.98
C CYS A 143 3.61 11.32 -12.36
N GLN A 144 4.00 11.48 -11.09
CA GLN A 144 3.96 12.76 -10.40
C GLN A 144 4.78 13.85 -11.13
N ASP A 145 5.99 13.51 -11.58
CA ASP A 145 6.84 14.40 -12.36
C ASP A 145 6.21 14.77 -13.71
N GLY A 146 5.61 13.78 -14.40
CA GLY A 146 4.89 14.00 -15.65
C GLY A 146 3.68 14.92 -15.53
N LEU A 147 3.05 14.99 -14.35
CA LEU A 147 1.93 15.88 -14.06
C LEU A 147 2.36 17.27 -13.54
N TRP A 148 3.66 17.53 -13.37
CA TRP A 148 4.16 18.77 -12.76
C TRP A 148 3.63 20.06 -13.41
N ALA A 149 3.51 20.06 -14.74
CA ALA A 149 2.99 21.20 -15.51
C ALA A 149 1.46 21.34 -15.46
N TYR A 150 0.74 20.35 -14.93
CA TYR A 150 -0.70 20.21 -15.01
C TYR A 150 -1.34 20.13 -13.62
N ARG A 151 -0.87 20.93 -12.66
CA ARG A 151 -1.30 20.90 -11.25
C ARG A 151 -2.80 21.12 -11.01
N GLY A 152 -3.51 21.68 -12.00
CA GLY A 152 -4.97 21.87 -11.94
C GLY A 152 -5.77 20.59 -12.22
N LEU A 153 -5.12 19.51 -12.68
CA LEU A 153 -5.81 18.24 -12.94
C LEU A 153 -6.22 17.55 -11.63
N PRO A 154 -7.46 17.03 -11.55
CA PRO A 154 -7.95 16.33 -10.35
C PRO A 154 -7.04 15.18 -9.87
N VAL A 155 -6.41 14.45 -10.80
CA VAL A 155 -5.54 13.30 -10.51
C VAL A 155 -4.27 13.64 -9.73
N VAL A 156 -3.85 14.90 -9.67
CA VAL A 156 -2.59 15.30 -9.03
C VAL A 156 -2.61 15.02 -7.51
N ALA A 157 -3.72 15.31 -6.85
CA ALA A 157 -3.87 15.08 -5.41
C ALA A 157 -3.86 13.57 -5.10
N MET A 158 -4.56 12.80 -5.93
CA MET A 158 -4.57 11.34 -5.84
C MET A 158 -3.16 10.75 -6.01
N VAL A 159 -2.43 11.18 -7.04
CA VAL A 159 -1.06 10.70 -7.31
C VAL A 159 -0.11 10.99 -6.16
N THR A 160 -0.23 12.18 -5.56
CA THR A 160 0.57 12.55 -4.38
C THR A 160 0.28 11.63 -3.19
N ALA A 161 -0.99 11.36 -2.92
CA ALA A 161 -1.40 10.50 -1.80
C ALA A 161 -1.00 9.03 -2.03
N ASP A 162 -1.03 8.57 -3.28
CA ASP A 162 -0.59 7.22 -3.64
C ASP A 162 0.93 7.09 -3.55
N TYR A 163 1.69 8.11 -3.95
CA TYR A 163 3.15 8.14 -3.76
C TYR A 163 3.52 8.02 -2.28
N ASP A 164 2.84 8.76 -1.41
CA ASP A 164 3.02 8.67 0.03
C ASP A 164 2.74 7.26 0.57
N LEU A 165 1.65 6.63 0.14
CA LEU A 165 1.31 5.27 0.55
C LEU A 165 2.33 4.24 0.03
N THR A 166 2.86 4.49 -1.17
CA THR A 166 3.95 3.69 -1.76
C THR A 166 5.17 3.74 -0.86
N MET A 167 5.53 4.94 -0.38
CA MET A 167 6.63 5.15 0.55
C MET A 167 6.38 4.47 1.90
N VAL A 168 5.17 4.56 2.47
CA VAL A 168 4.81 3.82 3.70
C VAL A 168 4.96 2.31 3.51
N SER A 169 4.51 1.79 2.37
CA SER A 169 4.61 0.36 2.04
C SER A 169 6.07 -0.07 1.95
N TYR A 170 6.90 0.70 1.24
CA TYR A 170 8.34 0.48 1.17
C TYR A 170 9.01 0.52 2.55
N LEU A 171 8.72 1.53 3.37
CA LEU A 171 9.35 1.69 4.68
C LEU A 171 8.99 0.55 5.63
N LEU A 172 7.74 0.05 5.60
CA LEU A 172 7.34 -1.15 6.34
C LEU A 172 8.09 -2.38 5.82
N GLY A 173 8.22 -2.53 4.50
CA GLY A 173 9.02 -3.59 3.89
C GLY A 173 10.50 -3.53 4.27
N ALA A 174 11.08 -2.32 4.34
CA ALA A 174 12.48 -2.09 4.68
C ALA A 174 12.81 -2.49 6.13
N LEU A 175 11.81 -2.59 7.02
CA LEU A 175 12.01 -3.18 8.36
C LEU A 175 12.27 -4.69 8.32
N ILE A 176 11.99 -5.34 7.18
CA ILE A 176 12.19 -6.78 6.93
C ILE A 176 13.46 -6.99 6.10
N VAL A 177 13.61 -6.24 5.01
CA VAL A 177 14.63 -6.51 3.97
C VAL A 177 15.78 -5.48 3.91
N GLY A 178 15.76 -4.49 4.82
CA GLY A 178 16.70 -3.38 4.80
C GLY A 178 16.30 -2.27 3.82
N ARG A 179 16.98 -1.12 3.96
CA ARG A 179 16.83 0.05 3.08
C ARG A 179 17.70 -0.03 1.86
#